data_AF-A0A0K2RCF3-F1
#
_entry.id   AF-A0A0K2RCF3-F1
#
_cell.length_a   1.000
_cell.length_b   1.000
_cell.length_c   1.000
_cell.angle_alpha   90.00
_cell.angle_beta   90.00
_cell.angle_gamma   90.00
#
_symmetry.space_group_name_H-M   'P 1'
#
loop_
_entity.id
_entity.type
_entity.pdbx_description
1 polymer ?
#
loop_
_entity_poly.entity_id
_entity_poly.type
_entity_poly.pdbx_seq_one_letter_code
_entity_poly.pdbx_strand_id
1 'polypeptide(L)' 'MHTADEAPHMTYITHGEPEASDALRRRIKRELGWNARVPEYLEAVPLDKPL' A
#
# COMPACT_ATOMS: atom_id res chain seq x y z
N MET A 1 -11.94 -6.57 -14.47
CA MET A 1 -10.80 -6.06 -13.68
C MET A 1 -11.05 -4.57 -13.50
N HIS A 2 -11.28 -4.12 -12.27
CA HIS A 2 -11.49 -2.70 -12.00
C HIS A 2 -10.14 -2.04 -11.73
N THR A 3 -9.96 -0.85 -12.28
CA THR A 3 -8.80 0.02 -12.05
C THR A 3 -9.25 1.24 -11.27
N ALA A 4 -8.34 1.86 -10.53
CA ALA A 4 -8.60 3.16 -9.94
C ALA A 4 -8.46 4.23 -11.02
N ASP A 5 -9.44 5.12 -11.14
CA ASP A 5 -9.44 6.22 -12.11
C ASP A 5 -8.43 7.32 -11.75
N GLU A 6 -8.12 7.45 -10.45
CA GLU A 6 -7.13 8.38 -9.91
C GLU A 6 -6.19 7.67 -8.93
N ALA A 7 -5.03 8.30 -8.68
CA ALA A 7 -4.07 7.77 -7.72
C ALA A 7 -4.66 7.81 -6.30
N PRO A 8 -4.67 6.69 -5.55
CA PRO A 8 -5.14 6.68 -4.17
C PRO A 8 -4.19 7.48 -3.27
N HIS A 9 -4.72 8.06 -2.20
CA HIS A 9 -3.89 8.76 -1.19
C HIS A 9 -2.85 7.81 -0.56
N MET A 10 -3.23 6.56 -0.29
CA MET A 10 -2.36 5.51 0.25
C MET A 10 -2.86 4.12 -0.16
N THR A 11 -1.93 3.21 -0.43
CA THR A 11 -2.19 1.78 -0.65
C THR A 11 -1.64 0.94 0.50
N TYR A 12 -2.46 0.05 1.05
CA TYR A 12 -2.07 -0.83 2.15
C TYR A 12 -1.99 -2.28 1.70
N ILE A 13 -0.85 -2.93 1.93
CA ILE A 13 -0.65 -4.35 1.63
C ILE A 13 -0.82 -5.12 2.93
N THR A 14 -1.86 -5.96 2.99
CA THR A 14 -2.28 -6.66 4.22
C THR A 14 -1.92 -8.14 4.26
N HIS A 15 -1.65 -8.75 3.11
CA HIS A 15 -1.33 -10.17 3.01
C HIS A 15 -0.08 -10.39 2.14
N GLY A 16 0.69 -11.41 2.51
CA GLY A 16 1.92 -11.81 1.84
C GLY A 16 3.05 -11.99 2.86
N GLU A 17 4.02 -12.84 2.52
CA GLU A 17 5.25 -12.97 3.30
C GLU A 17 5.95 -11.61 3.41
N PRO A 18 6.65 -11.31 4.52
CA PRO A 18 7.23 -9.99 4.76
C PRO A 18 8.06 -9.43 3.59
N GLU A 19 8.92 -10.27 3.00
CA GLU A 19 9.73 -9.89 1.85
C GLU A 19 8.92 -9.64 0.58
N ALA A 20 7.88 -10.47 0.34
CA ALA A 20 7.01 -10.33 -0.81
C ALA A 20 6.14 -9.06 -0.72
N SER A 21 5.62 -8.76 0.47
CA SER A 21 4.83 -7.57 0.76
C SER A 21 5.68 -6.30 0.59
N ASP A 22 6.92 -6.29 1.10
CA ASP A 22 7.82 -5.16 0.91
C ASP A 22 8.27 -5.00 -0.55
N ALA A 23 8.53 -6.11 -1.26
CA ALA A 23 8.83 -6.07 -2.68
C ALA A 23 7.68 -5.45 -3.50
N LEU A 24 6.44 -5.84 -3.21
CA LEU A 24 5.24 -5.27 -3.83
C LEU A 24 5.08 -3.78 -3.48
N ARG A 25 5.27 -3.40 -2.22
CA ARG A 25 5.25 -2.00 -1.77
C ARG A 25 6.21 -1.13 -2.59
N ARG A 26 7.46 -1.59 -2.73
CA ARG A 26 8.48 -0.87 -3.50
C ARG A 26 8.13 -0.83 -4.98
N ARG A 27 7.55 -1.91 -5.53
CA ARG A 27 7.13 -1.98 -6.93
C ARG A 27 6.02 -0.98 -7.24
N ILE A 28 4.98 -0.91 -6.41
CA ILE A 28 3.89 0.07 -6.54
C ILE A 28 4.45 1.50 -6.56
N LYS A 29 5.36 1.83 -5.64
CA LYS A 29 6.01 3.15 -5.61
C LYS A 29 6.81 3.45 -6.88
N ARG A 30 7.60 2.48 -7.38
CA ARG A 30 8.45 2.69 -8.57
C ARG A 30 7.67 2.75 -9.88
N GLU A 31 6.67 1.89 -10.04
CA GLU A 31 5.95 1.71 -11.32
C GLU A 31 4.74 2.63 -11.43
N LEU A 32 4.04 2.89 -10.33
CA LEU A 32 2.81 3.70 -10.32
C LEU A 32 3.02 5.08 -9.69
N GLY A 33 4.12 5.30 -8.95
CA GLY A 33 4.34 6.53 -8.18
C GLY A 33 3.45 6.66 -6.95
N TRP A 34 2.67 5.63 -6.62
CA TRP A 34 1.70 5.70 -5.52
C TRP A 34 2.37 5.50 -4.16
N ASN A 35 1.82 6.16 -3.15
CA ASN A 35 2.17 5.89 -1.76
C ASN A 35 1.67 4.49 -1.38
N ALA A 36 2.57 3.66 -0.85
CA ALA A 36 2.25 2.31 -0.43
C ALA A 36 2.99 1.93 0.85
N ARG A 37 2.33 1.17 1.72
CA ARG A 37 2.93 0.61 2.95
C ARG A 37 2.38 -0.76 3.32
N VAL A 38 3.17 -1.47 4.11
CA VAL A 38 2.79 -2.70 4.80
C VAL A 38 2.58 -2.27 6.27
N PRO A 39 1.34 -2.24 6.78
CA PRO A 39 1.11 -1.97 8.20
C PRO A 39 1.75 -3.02 9.09
N GLU A 40 2.18 -2.62 10.27
CA GLU A 40 2.69 -3.55 11.28
C GLU A 40 1.55 -4.42 11.84
N TYR A 41 1.90 -5.58 12.40
CA TYR A 41 0.91 -6.46 13.02
C TYR A 41 0.18 -5.72 14.17
N LEU A 42 -1.15 -5.73 14.12
CA LEU A 42 -2.06 -5.00 15.04
C LEU A 42 -2.01 -3.47 14.93
N GLU A 43 -1.36 -2.91 13.91
CA GLU A 43 -1.45 -1.48 13.63
C GLU A 43 -2.87 -1.09 13.19
N ALA A 44 -3.43 -0.05 13.83
CA ALA A 44 -4.65 0.59 13.38
C ALA A 44 -4.30 1.85 12.57
N VAL A 45 -4.81 1.94 11.34
CA VAL A 45 -4.50 3.05 10.44
C VAL A 45 -5.74 3.91 10.20
N PRO A 46 -5.69 5.23 10.44
CA PRO A 46 -6.78 6.14 10.08
C PRO A 46 -6.85 6.31 8.56
N LEU A 47 -8.03 6.14 7.98
CA LEU A 47 -8.24 6.26 6.53
C LEU A 47 -8.62 7.67 6.08
N ASP A 48 -9.11 8.51 7.00
CA ASP A 48 -9.50 9.90 6.74
C ASP A 48 -8.28 10.82 6.61
N LYS A 49 -7.18 10.49 7.27
CA LYS A 49 -5.90 11.22 7.24
C LYS A 49 -4.73 10.22 7.17
N PRO A 50 -4.52 9.58 6.01
CA PRO A 50 -3.43 8.64 5.86
C PRO A 50 -2.09 9.36 6.02
N LEU A 51 -1.31 8.92 7.02
CA LEU A 51 0.05 9.40 7.33
C LEU A 51 1.08 8.89 6.31
#